data_AF-A0A0A1YME7-F1
#
_entry.id   AF-A0A0A1YME7-F1
#
_cell.length_a   1.000
_cell.length_b   1.000
_cell.length_c   1.000
_cell.angle_alpha   90.00
_cell.angle_beta   90.00
_cell.angle_gamma   90.00
#
_symmetry.space_group_name_H-M   'P 1'
#
loop_
_entity.id
_entity.type
_entity.pdbx_description
1 polymer ?
#
loop_
_entity_poly.entity_id
_entity_poly.type
_entity_poly.pdbx_seq_one_letter_code
_entity_poly.pdbx_strand_id
1 'polypeptide(L)' 'MANDIQGLLSNKMTENDVAVLLGEPSEQFTKQEYQYSLGMCSGLGIDYDYLQIYFDEQGHFYQAKITRH' A
#
# COMPACT_ATOMS: atom_id res chain seq x y z
N MET A 1 -6.84 -11.37 -2.07
CA MET A 1 -6.27 -10.58 -0.96
C MET A 1 -5.77 -9.22 -1.42
N ALA A 2 -4.71 -9.11 -2.23
CA ALA A 2 -4.15 -7.80 -2.59
C ALA A 2 -5.11 -6.88 -3.38
N ASN A 3 -5.94 -7.44 -4.27
CA ASN A 3 -6.99 -6.67 -4.96
C ASN A 3 -8.13 -6.23 -4.04
N ASP A 4 -8.43 -7.00 -2.99
CA ASP A 4 -9.50 -6.67 -2.04
C ASP A 4 -9.12 -5.43 -1.23
N ILE A 5 -7.83 -5.30 -0.88
CA ILE A 5 -7.29 -4.14 -0.16
C ILE A 5 -7.42 -2.86 -1.01
N GLN A 6 -7.16 -2.92 -2.32
CA GLN A 6 -7.33 -1.75 -3.20
C GLN A 6 -8.79 -1.27 -3.23
N GLY A 7 -9.76 -2.18 -3.13
CA GLY A 7 -11.18 -1.83 -3.07
C GLY A 7 -11.62 -1.13 -1.78
N LEU A 8 -10.81 -1.20 -0.72
CA LEU A 8 -11.07 -0.52 0.56
C LEU A 8 -10.56 0.93 0.56
N LEU A 9 -9.62 1.26 -0.33
CA LEU A 9 -8.98 2.56 -0.39
C LEU A 9 -9.81 3.56 -1.21
N SER A 10 -9.89 4.80 -0.73
CA SER A 10 -10.69 5.86 -1.35
C SER A 10 -9.95 7.19 -1.28
N ASN A 11 -10.17 8.06 -2.27
CA ASN A 11 -9.58 9.41 -2.34
C ASN A 11 -9.95 10.36 -1.20
N LYS A 12 -10.82 9.95 -0.28
CA LYS A 12 -11.13 10.69 0.94
C LYS A 12 -10.22 10.33 2.11
N MET A 13 -9.46 9.24 1.99
CA MET A 13 -8.58 8.75 3.05
C MET A 13 -7.29 9.56 3.06
N THR A 14 -6.89 9.99 4.25
CA THR A 14 -5.58 10.59 4.52
C THR A 14 -4.53 9.51 4.77
N GLU A 15 -3.26 9.89 4.82
CA GLU A 15 -2.16 9.03 5.27
C GLU A 15 -2.47 8.32 6.60
N ASN A 16 -3.04 9.04 7.56
CA ASN A 16 -3.41 8.48 8.86
C ASN A 16 -4.56 7.49 8.76
N ASP A 17 -5.57 7.75 7.93
CA ASP A 17 -6.68 6.80 7.74
C ASP A 17 -6.19 5.49 7.11
N VAL A 18 -5.26 5.59 6.16
CA VAL A 18 -4.61 4.42 5.54
C VAL A 18 -3.78 3.67 6.57
N ALA A 19 -3.02 4.36 7.42
CA ALA A 19 -2.24 3.73 8.50
C ALA A 19 -3.13 3.05 9.55
N VAL A 20 -4.28 3.64 9.90
CA VAL A 20 -5.26 3.01 10.80
C VAL A 20 -5.86 1.75 10.16
N LEU A 21 -6.10 1.76 8.85
CA LEU A 21 -6.70 0.64 8.13
C LEU A 21 -5.72 -0.52 7.90
N LEU A 22 -4.48 -0.22 7.50
CA LEU A 22 -3.49 -1.20 7.04
C LEU A 22 -2.37 -1.47 8.06
N GLY A 23 -2.27 -0.65 9.10
CA GLY A 23 -1.14 -0.62 10.03
C GLY A 23 -0.04 0.35 9.58
N GLU A 24 1.11 0.26 10.23
CA GLU A 24 2.29 1.04 9.85
C GLU A 24 2.87 0.53 8.52
N PRO A 25 3.31 1.44 7.62
CA PRO A 25 3.98 1.04 6.41
C PRO A 25 5.30 0.33 6.72
N SER A 26 5.65 -0.64 5.88
CA SER A 26 6.94 -1.33 5.94
C SER A 26 8.10 -0.40 5.56
N GLU A 27 7.87 0.44 4.54
CA GLU A 27 8.82 1.48 4.13
C GLU A 27 8.08 2.76 3.72
N GLN A 28 8.74 3.90 3.93
CA GLN A 28 8.31 5.21 3.45
C GLN A 28 9.42 5.78 2.57
N PHE A 29 9.22 5.77 1.25
CA PHE A 29 10.22 6.26 0.30
C PHE A 29 10.23 7.79 0.23
N THR A 30 9.04 8.38 0.31
CA THR A 30 8.83 9.83 0.36
C THR A 30 7.65 10.14 1.29
N LYS A 31 7.35 11.43 1.49
CA LYS A 31 6.13 11.85 2.19
C LYS A 31 4.85 11.34 1.52
N GLN A 32 4.91 11.00 0.23
CA GLN A 32 3.75 10.66 -0.59
C GLN A 32 3.76 9.21 -1.04
N GLU A 33 4.76 8.41 -0.66
CA GLU A 33 4.90 7.04 -1.15
C GLU A 33 5.21 6.09 0.00
N TYR A 34 4.19 5.29 0.34
CA TYR A 34 4.24 4.31 1.42
C TYR A 34 4.20 2.91 0.81
N GLN A 35 4.95 1.99 1.38
CA GLN A 35 4.98 0.60 0.96
C GLN A 35 4.55 -0.30 2.12
N TYR A 36 3.65 -1.24 1.82
CA TYR A 36 3.18 -2.26 2.74
C TYR A 36 3.56 -3.63 2.21
N SER A 37 4.30 -4.42 2.98
CA SER A 37 4.53 -5.82 2.67
C SER A 37 3.22 -6.60 2.84
N LEU A 38 2.76 -7.25 1.76
CA LEU A 38 1.60 -8.13 1.80
C LEU A 38 1.98 -9.58 2.17
N GLY A 39 3.26 -9.80 2.47
CA GLY A 39 3.82 -11.11 2.79
C GLY A 39 4.30 -11.89 1.57
N MET A 40 4.75 -13.10 1.84
CA MET A 40 5.31 -14.02 0.85
C MET A 40 4.18 -14.76 0.12
N CYS A 41 4.15 -14.65 -1.22
CA CYS A 41 3.28 -15.48 -2.03
C CYS A 41 3.93 -16.85 -2.26
N SER A 42 3.23 -17.92 -1.87
CA SER A 42 3.73 -19.29 -1.99
C SER A 42 3.62 -19.80 -3.45
N GLY A 43 4.54 -19.38 -4.31
CA GLY A 43 4.78 -19.91 -5.66
C GLY A 43 6.05 -20.77 -5.73
N LEU A 44 6.42 -21.27 -6.92
CA LEU A 44 7.70 -21.98 -7.17
C LEU A 44 8.91 -21.01 -7.16
N GLY A 45 8.98 -20.18 -6.12
CA GLY A 45 9.91 -19.07 -5.91
C GLY A 45 9.50 -18.30 -4.65
N ILE A 46 10.45 -17.65 -3.97
CA ILE A 46 10.12 -16.71 -2.89
C ILE A 46 9.83 -15.37 -3.56
N ASP A 47 8.57 -15.14 -3.91
CA ASP A 47 8.11 -13.84 -4.41
C ASP A 47 7.40 -13.09 -3.27
N TYR A 48 7.76 -11.83 -3.09
CA TYR A 48 7.11 -10.93 -2.15
C TYR A 48 6.19 -9.96 -2.89
N ASP A 49 4.96 -9.87 -2.41
CA ASP A 49 4.02 -8.87 -2.90
C ASP A 49 4.08 -7.64 -1.99
N TYR A 50 4.22 -6.47 -2.61
CA TYR A 50 4.19 -5.19 -1.93
C TYR A 50 3.04 -4.35 -2.48
N LEU A 51 2.33 -3.69 -1.58
CA LEU A 51 1.36 -2.66 -1.91
C LEU A 51 2.03 -1.30 -1.78
N GLN A 52 2.25 -0.62 -2.90
CA GLN A 52 2.65 0.77 -2.91
C GLN A 52 1.41 1.66 -2.93
N ILE A 53 1.35 2.61 -2.00
CA ILE A 53 0.30 3.62 -1.88
C ILE A 53 0.92 4.99 -2.12
N TYR A 54 0.25 5.75 -2.98
CA TYR A 54 0.62 7.10 -3.35
C TYR A 54 -0.41 8.09 -2.84
N PHE A 55 0.07 9.20 -2.29
CA PHE A 55 -0.74 10.32 -1.83
C PHE A 55 -0.51 11.55 -2.72
N ASP A 56 -1.53 12.40 -2.84
CA ASP A 56 -1.41 13.69 -3.52
C ASP A 56 -0.62 14.71 -2.68
N GLU A 57 -0.44 15.93 -3.18
CA GLU A 57 0.25 17.01 -2.46
C GLU A 57 -0.49 17.47 -1.19
N GLN A 58 -1.76 17.09 -1.04
CA GLN A 58 -2.60 17.41 0.12
C GLN A 58 -2.63 16.27 1.14
N GLY A 59 -1.95 15.15 0.88
CA GLY A 59 -1.90 13.97 1.76
C GLY A 59 -3.10 13.04 1.63
N HIS A 60 -3.88 13.15 0.54
CA HIS A 60 -5.00 12.24 0.29
C HIS A 60 -4.58 11.08 -0.61
N PHE A 61 -5.19 9.92 -0.39
CA PHE A 61 -4.99 8.75 -1.23
C PHE A 61 -5.25 9.09 -2.70
N TYR A 62 -4.24 8.82 -3.54
CA TYR A 62 -4.31 9.04 -4.98
C TYR A 62 -4.35 7.71 -5.75
N GLN A 63 -3.47 6.78 -5.41
CA GLN A 63 -3.32 5.53 -6.14
C GLN A 63 -2.74 4.42 -5.27
N ALA A 64 -3.11 3.17 -5.55
CA ALA A 64 -2.43 1.98 -5.08
C ALA A 64 -1.91 1.14 -6.26
N LYS A 65 -0.76 0.50 -6.09
CA LYS A 65 -0.20 -0.46 -7.04
C LYS A 65 0.34 -1.67 -6.28
N ILE A 66 0.15 -2.86 -6.85
CA ILE A 66 0.82 -4.06 -6.36
C ILE A 66 2.08 -4.27 -7.18
N THR A 67 3.22 -4.36 -6.53
CA THR A 67 4.51 -4.70 -7.12
C THR A 67 4.96 -6.05 -6.57
N ARG A 68 5.42 -6.95 -7.44
CA ARG A 68 5.97 -8.24 -7.05
C ARG A 68 7.48 -8.20 -7.20
N HIS A 69 8.21 -8.74 -6.24
CA HIS A 69 9.66 -8.87 -6.30
C HIS A 69 10.11 -10.28 -5.96
#